data_AF-A0A176RTM1-F1
#
_entry.id   AF-A0A176RTM1-F1
#
_cell.length_a   1.000
_cell.length_b   1.000
_cell.length_c   1.000
_cell.angle_alpha   90.00
_cell.angle_beta   90.00
_cell.angle_gamma   90.00
#
_symmetry.space_group_name_H-M   'P 1'
#
loop_
_entity.id
_entity.type
_entity.pdbx_description
1 polymer ?
#
loop_
_entity_poly.entity_id
_entity_poly.type
_entity_poly.pdbx_seq_one_letter_code
_entity_poly.pdbx_strand_id
1 'polypeptide(L)'
;MDIEIMSVRDAARVSIERIRAGENTISVTGNVLRDYNTDLYPILEVGTSAKMLSIVPLMAGGGLFETGAGGSAPKHVQQLLKENYLRWDSLGEFLALVPSLELVATVDNNARAKVLAKALDKATEKLLENNKSPQRKLGTIDNRGSHFYLALYWAEALAKQTEETELASQFAEVSKNLSENEETISQELLSVQIKPVDIGGYYKPDFENVSAVMRPSATFNGIIDEM
;
A
#
# COMPACT_ATOMS: atom_id res chain seq x y z
N MET A 1 -31.00 -7.04 -6.15
CA MET A 1 -30.27 -7.01 -4.86
C MET A 1 -30.93 -8.07 -3.98
N ASP A 2 -30.12 -8.94 -3.38
CA ASP A 2 -30.58 -10.02 -2.50
C ASP A 2 -30.15 -9.69 -1.06
N ILE A 3 -31.11 -9.51 -0.15
CA ILE A 3 -30.86 -9.06 1.23
C ILE A 3 -31.71 -9.90 2.18
N GLU A 4 -31.03 -10.54 3.13
CA GLU A 4 -31.64 -11.39 4.15
C GLU A 4 -31.18 -10.96 5.55
N ILE A 5 -32.06 -11.14 6.55
CA ILE A 5 -31.74 -10.90 7.97
C ILE A 5 -31.70 -12.25 8.67
N MET A 6 -30.55 -12.60 9.23
CA MET A 6 -30.31 -13.90 9.87
C MET A 6 -29.73 -13.74 11.28
N SER A 7 -29.86 -14.80 12.06
CA SER A 7 -29.05 -14.94 13.28
C SER A 7 -27.56 -14.99 12.92
N VAL A 8 -26.68 -14.57 13.84
CA VAL A 8 -25.21 -14.59 13.62
C VAL A 8 -24.74 -15.98 13.17
N ARG A 9 -25.29 -17.03 13.77
CA ARG A 9 -24.95 -18.43 13.45
C ARG A 9 -25.35 -18.80 12.02
N ASP A 10 -26.56 -18.45 11.61
CA ASP A 10 -27.06 -18.79 10.28
C ASP A 10 -26.36 -17.99 9.19
N ALA A 11 -26.13 -16.68 9.43
CA ALA A 11 -25.36 -15.83 8.55
C ALA A 11 -23.94 -16.40 8.32
N ALA A 12 -23.23 -16.74 9.41
CA ALA A 12 -21.89 -17.33 9.31
C ALA A 12 -21.89 -18.64 8.51
N ARG A 13 -22.88 -19.51 8.74
CA ARG A 13 -23.03 -20.78 8.01
C ARG A 13 -23.22 -20.55 6.51
N VAL A 14 -24.17 -19.70 6.12
CA VAL A 14 -24.44 -19.39 4.70
C VAL A 14 -23.22 -18.75 4.03
N SER A 15 -22.55 -17.81 4.70
CA SER A 15 -21.32 -17.19 4.18
C SER A 15 -20.22 -18.23 3.95
N ILE A 16 -20.04 -19.19 4.87
CA ILE A 16 -19.02 -20.25 4.74
C ILE A 16 -19.40 -21.29 3.67
N GLU A 17 -20.69 -21.61 3.53
CA GLU A 17 -21.16 -22.48 2.45
C GLU A 17 -20.89 -21.84 1.07
N ARG A 18 -21.18 -20.54 0.94
CA ARG A 18 -20.96 -19.76 -0.29
C ARG A 18 -19.48 -19.57 -0.62
N ILE A 19 -18.65 -19.17 0.35
CA ILE A 19 -17.20 -18.97 0.10
C ILE A 19 -16.52 -20.27 -0.35
N ARG A 20 -16.97 -21.44 0.15
CA ARG A 20 -16.48 -22.76 -0.29
C ARG A 20 -16.91 -23.11 -1.72
N ALA A 21 -17.99 -22.52 -2.21
CA ALA A 21 -18.44 -22.62 -3.59
C ALA A 21 -17.79 -21.56 -4.51
N GLY A 22 -16.90 -20.71 -3.99
CA GLY A 22 -16.31 -19.59 -4.74
C GLY A 22 -17.24 -18.39 -4.90
N GLU A 23 -18.27 -18.28 -4.07
CA GLU A 23 -19.25 -17.20 -4.09
C GLU A 23 -19.03 -16.19 -2.95
N ASN A 24 -19.40 -14.93 -3.18
CA ASN A 24 -19.21 -13.83 -2.23
C ASN A 24 -20.48 -13.54 -1.41
N THR A 25 -20.30 -13.06 -0.18
CA THR A 25 -21.38 -12.57 0.70
C THR A 25 -20.91 -11.35 1.48
N ILE A 26 -21.71 -10.27 1.51
CA ILE A 26 -21.43 -9.09 2.34
C ILE A 26 -22.02 -9.32 3.73
N SER A 27 -21.21 -9.18 4.78
CA SER A 27 -21.69 -9.18 6.16
C SER A 27 -21.97 -7.76 6.65
N VAL A 28 -23.22 -7.45 7.01
CA VAL A 28 -23.61 -6.17 7.63
C VAL A 28 -23.85 -6.42 9.12
N THR A 29 -23.01 -5.86 9.99
CA THR A 29 -22.97 -6.24 11.40
C THR A 29 -22.84 -5.04 12.33
N GLY A 30 -23.02 -5.26 13.65
CA GLY A 30 -22.72 -4.28 14.68
C GLY A 30 -21.21 -4.20 15.01
N ASN A 31 -20.83 -3.26 15.88
CA ASN A 31 -19.42 -2.88 16.09
C ASN A 31 -18.48 -4.02 16.47
N VAL A 32 -18.89 -4.92 17.37
CA VAL A 32 -18.06 -6.05 17.82
C VAL A 32 -17.85 -7.09 16.71
N LEU A 33 -18.92 -7.41 15.97
CA LEU A 33 -18.83 -8.36 14.86
C LEU A 33 -18.10 -7.79 13.66
N ARG A 34 -18.13 -6.47 13.45
CA ARG A 34 -17.27 -5.78 12.48
C ARG A 34 -15.81 -6.14 12.77
N ASP A 35 -15.36 -5.89 14.00
CA ASP A 35 -14.00 -6.14 14.45
C ASP A 35 -13.57 -7.61 14.22
N TYR A 36 -14.44 -8.55 14.64
CA TYR A 36 -14.15 -9.99 14.50
C TYR A 36 -14.15 -10.45 13.04
N ASN A 37 -15.11 -10.02 12.24
CA ASN A 37 -15.23 -10.46 10.84
C ASN A 37 -14.10 -9.91 9.98
N THR A 38 -13.63 -8.68 10.24
CA THR A 38 -12.51 -8.05 9.50
C THR A 38 -11.15 -8.65 9.85
N ASP A 39 -11.04 -9.42 10.93
CA ASP A 39 -9.88 -10.29 11.18
C ASP A 39 -10.10 -11.70 10.61
N LEU A 40 -11.23 -12.34 10.95
CA LEU A 40 -11.49 -13.75 10.68
C LEU A 40 -11.40 -14.10 9.19
N TYR A 41 -12.18 -13.42 8.35
CA TYR A 41 -12.29 -13.78 6.94
C TYR A 41 -11.02 -13.41 6.15
N PRO A 42 -10.42 -12.21 6.31
CA PRO A 42 -9.16 -11.88 5.65
C PRO A 42 -8.01 -12.81 6.01
N ILE A 43 -7.91 -13.26 7.27
CA ILE A 43 -6.90 -14.25 7.67
C ILE A 43 -7.12 -15.58 6.93
N LEU A 44 -8.37 -16.01 6.76
CA LEU A 44 -8.70 -17.24 6.03
C LEU A 44 -8.47 -17.13 4.52
N GLU A 45 -8.74 -15.96 3.93
CA GLU A 45 -8.69 -15.74 2.49
C GLU A 45 -7.28 -15.40 1.99
N VAL A 46 -6.58 -14.49 2.68
CA VAL A 46 -5.31 -13.91 2.23
C VAL A 46 -4.17 -14.04 3.24
N GLY A 47 -4.40 -14.78 4.34
CA GLY A 47 -3.37 -15.13 5.34
C GLY A 47 -2.97 -14.00 6.30
N THR A 48 -3.64 -12.84 6.23
CA THR A 48 -3.39 -11.68 7.10
C THR A 48 -4.56 -10.70 7.04
N SER A 49 -4.87 -10.00 8.13
CA SER A 49 -5.85 -8.90 8.13
C SER A 49 -5.23 -7.53 7.81
N ALA A 50 -3.91 -7.47 7.59
CA ALA A 50 -3.22 -6.22 7.23
C ALA A 50 -3.39 -5.81 5.76
N LYS A 51 -3.95 -6.67 4.91
CA LYS A 51 -4.10 -6.45 3.46
C LYS A 51 -5.57 -6.24 3.11
N MET A 52 -6.17 -5.22 3.71
CA MET A 52 -7.61 -4.94 3.59
C MET A 52 -7.84 -3.47 3.29
N LEU A 53 -8.91 -3.21 2.55
CA LEU A 53 -9.43 -1.87 2.32
C LEU A 53 -10.41 -1.53 3.46
N SER A 54 -10.11 -0.49 4.23
CA SER A 54 -10.94 -0.01 5.36
C SER A 54 -11.36 1.43 5.09
N ILE A 55 -12.61 1.59 4.63
CA ILE A 55 -13.17 2.90 4.27
C ILE A 55 -14.25 3.25 5.29
N VAL A 56 -14.17 4.47 5.82
CA VAL A 56 -15.16 5.06 6.72
C VAL A 56 -15.76 6.30 6.03
N PRO A 57 -16.96 6.17 5.43
CA PRO A 57 -17.71 7.31 4.94
C PRO A 57 -18.12 8.20 6.13
N LEU A 58 -17.61 9.44 6.18
CA LEU A 58 -17.91 10.36 7.26
C LEU A 58 -19.32 10.93 7.08
N MET A 59 -20.04 11.11 8.20
CA MET A 59 -21.41 11.64 8.18
C MET A 59 -21.53 13.00 7.49
N ALA A 60 -20.47 13.82 7.52
CA ALA A 60 -20.42 15.13 6.88
C ALA A 60 -20.09 15.08 5.37
N GLY A 61 -20.04 13.88 4.75
CA GLY A 61 -19.77 13.70 3.32
C GLY A 61 -18.28 13.53 2.96
N GLY A 62 -17.38 13.52 3.94
CA GLY A 62 -15.96 13.21 3.73
C GLY A 62 -15.68 11.70 3.78
N GLY A 63 -14.40 11.33 3.66
CA GLY A 63 -13.94 9.94 3.80
C GLY A 63 -12.72 9.85 4.71
N LEU A 64 -12.66 8.78 5.49
CA LEU A 64 -11.48 8.35 6.24
C LEU A 64 -11.08 6.97 5.70
N PHE A 65 -9.80 6.83 5.34
CA PHE A 65 -9.25 5.62 4.71
C PHE A 65 -8.16 5.06 5.62
N GLU A 66 -8.49 4.00 6.36
CA GLU A 66 -7.54 3.34 7.25
C GLU A 66 -6.67 2.38 6.43
N THR A 67 -5.35 2.43 6.64
CA THR A 67 -4.37 1.64 5.88
C THR A 67 -4.26 0.19 6.35
N GLY A 68 -5.01 -0.19 7.40
CA GLY A 68 -5.03 -1.54 7.96
C GLY A 68 -5.59 -1.56 9.39
N ALA A 69 -5.97 -2.73 9.88
CA ALA A 69 -6.52 -2.93 11.22
C ALA A 69 -5.47 -3.32 12.29
N GLY A 70 -4.21 -3.47 11.91
CA GLY A 70 -3.13 -3.93 12.79
C GLY A 70 -2.48 -2.83 13.63
N GLY A 71 -1.61 -3.24 14.56
CA GLY A 71 -0.75 -2.31 15.33
C GLY A 71 0.53 -1.89 14.59
N SER A 72 1.31 -1.00 15.21
CA SER A 72 2.53 -0.39 14.62
C SER A 72 3.80 -1.27 14.62
N ALA A 73 3.65 -2.57 14.86
CA ALA A 73 4.70 -3.60 14.72
C ALA A 73 6.09 -3.24 15.31
N PRO A 74 6.26 -3.14 16.65
CA PRO A 74 7.54 -2.74 17.29
C PRO A 74 8.74 -3.64 16.94
N LYS A 75 8.49 -4.91 16.59
CA LYS A 75 9.54 -5.85 16.13
C LYS A 75 10.10 -5.50 14.74
N HIS A 76 9.42 -4.67 13.96
CA HIS A 76 9.93 -4.17 12.68
C HIS A 76 10.97 -3.08 12.92
N VAL A 77 10.67 -2.14 13.83
CA VAL A 77 11.63 -1.10 14.25
C VAL A 77 12.88 -1.71 14.87
N GLN A 78 12.74 -2.74 15.70
CA GLN A 78 13.90 -3.46 16.25
C GLN A 78 14.81 -4.06 15.18
N GLN A 79 14.24 -4.54 14.06
CA GLN A 79 15.05 -5.05 12.94
C GLN A 79 15.69 -3.91 12.16
N LEU A 80 14.95 -2.83 11.90
CA LEU A 80 15.50 -1.63 11.27
C LEU A 80 16.73 -1.13 12.03
N LEU A 81 16.65 -0.94 13.34
CA LEU A 81 17.77 -0.43 14.14
C LEU A 81 19.00 -1.35 14.15
N LYS A 82 18.79 -2.67 14.10
CA LYS A 82 19.88 -3.66 14.18
C LYS A 82 20.52 -3.97 12.83
N GLU A 83 19.72 -4.05 11.79
CA GLU A 83 20.08 -4.65 10.49
C GLU A 83 19.71 -3.73 9.32
N ASN A 84 19.22 -2.52 9.57
CA ASN A 84 18.73 -1.58 8.56
C ASN A 84 17.83 -2.25 7.51
N TYR A 85 16.88 -3.06 7.98
CA TYR A 85 15.92 -3.78 7.15
C TYR A 85 14.51 -3.57 7.71
N LEU A 86 13.61 -3.02 6.89
CA LEU A 86 12.23 -2.78 7.29
C LEU A 86 11.29 -3.71 6.54
N ARG A 87 10.74 -4.71 7.24
CA ARG A 87 9.79 -5.70 6.68
C ARG A 87 8.32 -5.30 6.79
N TRP A 88 8.04 -4.02 7.03
CA TRP A 88 6.67 -3.50 7.04
C TRP A 88 6.10 -3.51 5.62
N ASP A 89 4.92 -4.09 5.43
CA ASP A 89 4.25 -4.15 4.13
C ASP A 89 3.28 -2.96 4.00
N SER A 90 3.61 -2.02 3.11
CA SER A 90 2.81 -0.81 2.87
C SER A 90 1.64 -1.03 1.90
N LEU A 91 1.30 -2.27 1.53
CA LEU A 91 0.20 -2.56 0.61
C LEU A 91 -1.12 -1.87 1.02
N GLY A 92 -1.46 -1.90 2.31
CA GLY A 92 -2.67 -1.25 2.80
C GLY A 92 -2.65 0.28 2.67
N GLU A 93 -1.47 0.91 2.70
CA GLU A 93 -1.32 2.35 2.41
C GLU A 93 -1.62 2.64 0.94
N PHE A 94 -1.13 1.78 0.03
CA PHE A 94 -1.37 1.91 -1.42
C PHE A 94 -2.85 1.72 -1.74
N LEU A 95 -3.47 0.69 -1.15
CA LEU A 95 -4.90 0.40 -1.29
C LEU A 95 -5.80 1.47 -0.68
N ALA A 96 -5.38 2.15 0.39
CA ALA A 96 -6.15 3.26 0.98
C ALA A 96 -6.02 4.56 0.17
N LEU A 97 -4.89 4.77 -0.51
CA LEU A 97 -4.67 5.96 -1.33
C LEU A 97 -5.53 5.98 -2.60
N VAL A 98 -5.83 4.82 -3.19
CA VAL A 98 -6.73 4.70 -4.37
C VAL A 98 -8.12 5.31 -4.09
N PRO A 99 -8.93 4.83 -3.13
CA PRO A 99 -10.25 5.38 -2.86
C PRO A 99 -10.18 6.82 -2.29
N SER A 100 -9.06 7.20 -1.67
CA SER A 100 -8.82 8.60 -1.30
C SER A 100 -8.76 9.52 -2.52
N LEU A 101 -8.04 9.11 -3.57
CA LEU A 101 -7.96 9.84 -4.84
C LEU A 101 -9.30 9.80 -5.61
N GLU A 102 -10.03 8.68 -5.56
CA GLU A 102 -11.36 8.57 -6.16
C GLU A 102 -12.39 9.48 -5.49
N LEU A 103 -12.31 9.65 -4.16
CA LEU A 103 -13.16 10.59 -3.44
C LEU A 103 -12.87 12.03 -3.89
N VAL A 104 -11.59 12.43 -3.99
CA VAL A 104 -11.20 13.74 -4.53
C VAL A 104 -11.70 13.92 -5.96
N ALA A 105 -11.55 12.90 -6.81
CA ALA A 105 -12.05 12.92 -8.18
C ALA A 105 -13.56 13.16 -8.25
N THR A 106 -14.32 12.59 -7.31
CA THR A 106 -15.78 12.70 -7.27
C THR A 106 -16.24 14.04 -6.69
N VAL A 107 -15.68 14.44 -5.53
CA VAL A 107 -16.10 15.65 -4.80
C VAL A 107 -15.71 16.91 -5.55
N ASP A 108 -14.51 16.93 -6.13
CA ASP A 108 -13.98 18.12 -6.82
C ASP A 108 -14.16 18.05 -8.35
N ASN A 109 -14.80 16.98 -8.87
CA ASN A 109 -14.86 16.69 -10.31
C ASN A 109 -13.45 16.71 -10.96
N ASN A 110 -12.47 16.14 -10.27
CA ASN A 110 -11.06 16.21 -10.63
C ASN A 110 -10.66 15.01 -11.52
N ALA A 111 -10.61 15.25 -12.83
CA ALA A 111 -10.23 14.23 -13.81
C ALA A 111 -8.80 13.68 -13.60
N ARG A 112 -7.84 14.52 -13.16
CA ARG A 112 -6.47 14.07 -12.87
C ARG A 112 -6.43 13.13 -11.67
N ALA A 113 -7.17 13.42 -10.61
CA ALA A 113 -7.27 12.53 -9.45
C ALA A 113 -7.83 11.16 -9.84
N LYS A 114 -8.80 11.11 -10.75
CA LYS A 114 -9.33 9.85 -11.29
C LYS A 114 -8.26 9.03 -12.03
N VAL A 115 -7.44 9.69 -12.85
CA VAL A 115 -6.35 9.03 -13.58
C VAL A 115 -5.25 8.56 -12.63
N LEU A 116 -4.90 9.36 -11.63
CA LEU A 116 -3.95 8.99 -10.57
C LEU A 116 -4.42 7.73 -9.83
N ALA A 117 -5.69 7.68 -9.41
CA ALA A 117 -6.27 6.52 -8.73
C ALA A 117 -6.20 5.25 -9.59
N LYS A 118 -6.66 5.33 -10.84
CA LYS A 118 -6.67 4.20 -11.77
C LYS A 118 -5.25 3.71 -12.11
N ALA A 119 -4.29 4.61 -12.22
CA ALA A 119 -2.90 4.24 -12.46
C ALA A 119 -2.26 3.60 -11.21
N LEU A 120 -2.62 4.06 -10.01
CA LEU A 120 -2.14 3.50 -8.74
C LEU A 120 -2.70 2.09 -8.51
N ASP A 121 -3.97 1.86 -8.85
CA ASP A 121 -4.60 0.53 -8.77
C ASP A 121 -3.84 -0.48 -9.64
N LYS A 122 -3.57 -0.12 -10.91
CA LYS A 122 -2.72 -0.93 -11.82
C LYS A 122 -1.29 -1.13 -11.32
N ALA A 123 -0.70 -0.10 -10.72
CA ALA A 123 0.64 -0.20 -10.14
C ALA A 123 0.69 -1.18 -8.96
N THR A 124 -0.35 -1.17 -8.14
CA THR A 124 -0.51 -2.07 -6.99
C THR A 124 -0.71 -3.51 -7.45
N GLU A 125 -1.54 -3.74 -8.47
CA GLU A 125 -1.70 -5.06 -9.12
C GLU A 125 -0.36 -5.58 -9.64
N LYS A 126 0.36 -4.76 -10.43
CA LYS A 126 1.67 -5.13 -10.98
C LYS A 126 2.73 -5.39 -9.90
N LEU A 127 2.66 -4.68 -8.77
CA LEU A 127 3.53 -4.91 -7.61
C LEU A 127 3.29 -6.30 -7.01
N LEU A 128 2.01 -6.71 -6.89
CA LEU A 128 1.63 -8.03 -6.39
C LEU A 128 2.00 -9.15 -7.38
N GLU A 129 1.70 -8.98 -8.66
CA GLU A 129 2.04 -9.94 -9.72
C GLU A 129 3.55 -10.22 -9.80
N ASN A 130 4.37 -9.18 -9.66
CA ASN A 130 5.83 -9.29 -9.70
C ASN A 130 6.45 -9.60 -8.34
N ASN A 131 5.64 -9.87 -7.31
CA ASN A 131 6.07 -10.18 -5.95
C ASN A 131 7.07 -9.15 -5.38
N LYS A 132 6.80 -7.86 -5.59
CA LYS A 132 7.63 -6.73 -5.14
C LYS A 132 7.22 -6.17 -3.77
N SER A 133 6.44 -6.93 -2.99
CA SER A 133 6.25 -6.66 -1.57
C SER A 133 7.54 -6.94 -0.77
N PRO A 134 7.71 -6.33 0.42
CA PRO A 134 8.85 -6.60 1.30
C PRO A 134 8.95 -8.07 1.64
N GLN A 135 10.13 -8.63 1.49
CA GLN A 135 10.39 -10.02 1.83
C GLN A 135 10.79 -10.13 3.31
N ARG A 136 11.18 -11.34 3.75
CA ARG A 136 11.53 -11.60 5.15
C ARG A 136 13.00 -11.97 5.35
N LYS A 137 13.85 -11.69 4.37
CA LYS A 137 15.26 -12.10 4.37
C LYS A 137 16.17 -10.91 4.04
N LEU A 138 17.25 -10.75 4.81
CA LEU A 138 18.30 -9.78 4.48
C LEU A 138 18.90 -10.03 3.09
N GLY A 139 19.33 -8.96 2.43
CA GLY A 139 19.82 -8.98 1.05
C GLY A 139 18.71 -9.12 0.00
N THR A 140 17.44 -8.97 0.41
CA THR A 140 16.30 -8.93 -0.51
C THR A 140 15.53 -7.62 -0.36
N ILE A 141 14.56 -7.38 -1.23
CA ILE A 141 13.70 -6.18 -1.18
C ILE A 141 13.05 -6.03 0.20
N ASP A 142 13.10 -4.82 0.75
CA ASP A 142 12.42 -4.40 1.97
C ASP A 142 11.37 -3.31 1.66
N ASN A 143 10.79 -2.68 2.68
CA ASN A 143 9.79 -1.63 2.54
C ASN A 143 10.19 -0.52 1.55
N ARG A 144 11.44 -0.04 1.62
CA ARG A 144 11.92 1.06 0.76
C ARG A 144 11.96 0.62 -0.71
N GLY A 145 12.40 -0.60 -0.95
CA GLY A 145 12.39 -1.18 -2.30
C GLY A 145 10.97 -1.38 -2.84
N SER A 146 9.99 -1.76 -2.01
CA SER A 146 8.60 -1.84 -2.47
C SER A 146 8.01 -0.48 -2.86
N HIS A 147 8.41 0.59 -2.17
CA HIS A 147 8.01 1.96 -2.51
C HIS A 147 8.63 2.40 -3.85
N PHE A 148 9.90 2.07 -4.10
CA PHE A 148 10.53 2.29 -5.41
C PHE A 148 9.76 1.57 -6.54
N TYR A 149 9.46 0.28 -6.37
CA TYR A 149 8.73 -0.48 -7.40
C TYR A 149 7.30 0.04 -7.62
N LEU A 150 6.61 0.47 -6.56
CA LEU A 150 5.32 1.14 -6.72
C LEU A 150 5.46 2.43 -7.55
N ALA A 151 6.44 3.27 -7.23
CA ALA A 151 6.69 4.51 -7.97
C ALA A 151 7.00 4.23 -9.45
N LEU A 152 7.84 3.24 -9.73
CA LEU A 152 8.15 2.79 -11.09
C LEU A 152 6.89 2.37 -11.86
N TYR A 153 6.08 1.48 -11.29
CA TYR A 153 4.86 0.97 -11.95
C TYR A 153 3.77 2.04 -12.05
N TRP A 154 3.68 2.96 -11.10
CA TRP A 154 2.73 4.06 -11.14
C TRP A 154 3.10 5.08 -12.21
N ALA A 155 4.38 5.48 -12.28
CA ALA A 155 4.87 6.35 -13.35
C ALA A 155 4.68 5.71 -14.73
N GLU A 156 4.93 4.41 -14.88
CA GLU A 156 4.69 3.66 -16.11
C GLU A 156 3.20 3.67 -16.52
N ALA A 157 2.29 3.43 -15.56
CA ALA A 157 0.86 3.45 -15.83
C ALA A 157 0.36 4.86 -16.19
N LEU A 158 0.91 5.90 -15.55
CA LEU A 158 0.61 7.30 -15.84
C LEU A 158 1.14 7.75 -17.20
N ALA A 159 2.33 7.30 -17.60
CA ALA A 159 2.90 7.59 -18.90
C ALA A 159 2.15 6.90 -20.06
N LYS A 160 1.56 5.73 -19.82
CA LYS A 160 0.88 4.92 -20.85
C LYS A 160 -0.60 5.20 -21.03
N GLN A 161 -1.26 5.83 -20.06
CA GLN A 161 -2.69 6.14 -20.18
C GLN A 161 -2.94 7.27 -21.21
N THR A 162 -4.16 7.31 -21.75
CA THR A 162 -4.58 8.25 -22.81
C THR A 162 -5.73 9.15 -22.39
N GLU A 163 -6.12 9.12 -21.12
CA GLU A 163 -7.23 9.88 -20.54
C GLU A 163 -6.81 11.33 -20.19
N GLU A 164 -5.54 11.55 -19.83
CA GLU A 164 -4.97 12.86 -19.53
C GLU A 164 -3.56 12.97 -20.12
N THR A 165 -3.43 13.65 -21.27
CA THR A 165 -2.21 13.66 -22.08
C THR A 165 -1.08 14.50 -21.49
N GLU A 166 -1.39 15.53 -20.71
CA GLU A 166 -0.36 16.35 -20.05
C GLU A 166 0.33 15.55 -18.95
N LEU A 167 -0.45 14.82 -18.15
CA LEU A 167 0.01 13.92 -17.12
C LEU A 167 0.81 12.77 -17.72
N ALA A 168 0.35 12.19 -18.85
CA ALA A 168 1.13 11.19 -19.57
C ALA A 168 2.49 11.72 -20.01
N SER A 169 2.53 12.96 -20.54
CA SER A 169 3.78 13.59 -20.98
C SER A 169 4.72 13.89 -19.81
N GLN A 170 4.19 14.39 -18.69
CA GLN A 170 4.98 14.67 -17.47
C GLN A 170 5.60 13.38 -16.92
N PHE A 171 4.84 12.29 -16.84
CA PHE A 171 5.32 11.03 -16.29
C PHE A 171 6.14 10.18 -17.27
N ALA A 172 6.20 10.54 -18.56
CA ALA A 172 7.01 9.81 -19.55
C ALA A 172 8.50 9.82 -19.19
N GLU A 173 9.04 10.99 -18.84
CA GLU A 173 10.46 11.12 -18.46
C GLU A 173 10.73 10.50 -17.09
N VAL A 174 9.82 10.67 -16.12
CA VAL A 174 9.92 10.02 -14.80
C VAL A 174 9.93 8.50 -14.93
N SER A 175 9.00 7.93 -15.71
CA SER A 175 8.93 6.49 -15.95
C SER A 175 10.20 5.95 -16.61
N LYS A 176 10.72 6.68 -17.61
CA LYS A 176 11.97 6.33 -18.29
C LYS A 176 13.15 6.36 -17.32
N ASN A 177 13.32 7.44 -16.56
CA ASN A 177 14.43 7.60 -15.63
C ASN A 177 14.42 6.54 -14.52
N LEU A 178 13.23 6.22 -13.96
CA LEU A 178 13.10 5.13 -12.99
C LEU A 178 13.43 3.77 -13.60
N SER A 179 13.03 3.52 -14.85
CA SER A 179 13.28 2.24 -15.54
C SER A 179 14.76 2.06 -15.89
N GLU A 180 15.40 3.10 -16.45
CA GLU A 180 16.82 3.05 -16.82
C GLU A 180 17.74 2.93 -15.61
N ASN A 181 17.31 3.41 -14.44
CA ASN A 181 18.06 3.34 -13.19
C ASN A 181 17.58 2.24 -12.22
N GLU A 182 16.75 1.29 -12.66
CA GLU A 182 16.16 0.27 -11.78
C GLU A 182 17.22 -0.51 -11.01
N GLU A 183 18.26 -0.98 -11.71
CA GLU A 183 19.33 -1.77 -11.10
C GLU A 183 20.14 -0.92 -10.11
N THR A 184 20.53 0.30 -10.49
CA THR A 184 21.27 1.24 -9.63
C THR A 184 20.50 1.52 -8.34
N ILE A 185 19.23 1.91 -8.44
CA ILE A 185 18.38 2.22 -7.27
C ILE A 185 18.22 0.98 -6.40
N SER A 186 17.95 -0.19 -7.00
CA SER A 186 17.82 -1.43 -6.25
C SER A 186 19.09 -1.77 -5.48
N GLN A 187 20.27 -1.62 -6.08
CA GLN A 187 21.55 -1.85 -5.40
C GLN A 187 21.81 -0.83 -4.29
N GLU A 188 21.53 0.45 -4.51
CA GLU A 188 21.63 1.48 -3.46
C GLU A 188 20.77 1.12 -2.25
N LEU A 189 19.51 0.74 -2.46
CA LEU A 189 18.58 0.33 -1.40
C LEU A 189 18.96 -0.99 -0.70
N LEU A 190 19.58 -1.95 -1.41
CA LEU A 190 20.05 -3.21 -0.83
C LEU A 190 21.35 -3.01 -0.03
N SER A 191 22.25 -2.15 -0.49
CA SER A 191 23.61 -1.99 0.05
C SER A 191 23.66 -1.44 1.48
N VAL A 192 22.60 -0.78 1.93
CA VAL A 192 22.50 -0.21 3.28
C VAL A 192 22.10 -1.22 4.35
N GLN A 193 21.60 -2.39 3.95
CA GLN A 193 21.16 -3.45 4.87
C GLN A 193 22.34 -4.03 5.67
N ILE A 194 22.02 -4.82 6.70
CA ILE A 194 22.93 -5.51 7.63
C ILE A 194 23.63 -4.56 8.63
N LYS A 195 23.78 -3.28 8.30
CA LYS A 195 24.42 -2.29 9.17
C LYS A 195 23.42 -1.79 10.22
N PRO A 196 23.80 -1.69 11.51
CA PRO A 196 22.99 -0.98 12.49
C PRO A 196 22.81 0.49 12.09
N VAL A 197 21.67 1.07 12.44
CA VAL A 197 21.37 2.49 12.22
C VAL A 197 20.85 3.13 13.50
N ASP A 198 21.19 4.40 13.68
CA ASP A 198 20.65 5.24 14.74
C ASP A 198 19.70 6.28 14.11
N ILE A 199 18.48 6.32 14.62
CA ILE A 199 17.46 7.28 14.20
C ILE A 199 17.26 8.39 15.25
N GLY A 200 18.11 8.48 16.28
CA GLY A 200 18.05 9.54 17.28
C GLY A 200 16.91 9.44 18.30
N GLY A 201 16.28 8.26 18.43
CA GLY A 201 15.18 8.02 19.37
C GLY A 201 14.31 6.83 18.98
N TYR A 202 13.22 6.59 19.73
CA TYR A 202 12.24 5.54 19.41
C TYR A 202 10.82 6.10 19.25
N TYR A 203 10.24 6.66 20.32
CA TYR A 203 8.91 7.29 20.25
C TYR A 203 8.95 8.69 19.62
N LYS A 204 10.10 9.36 19.70
CA LYS A 204 10.38 10.66 19.09
C LYS A 204 11.78 10.61 18.47
N PRO A 205 11.95 9.92 17.33
CA PRO A 205 13.22 9.89 16.64
C PRO A 205 13.56 11.25 16.05
N ASP A 206 14.83 11.46 15.72
CA ASP A 206 15.29 12.63 14.99
C ASP A 206 14.87 12.53 13.52
N PHE A 207 14.23 13.58 13.01
CA PHE A 207 13.64 13.55 11.66
C PHE A 207 14.71 13.42 10.57
N GLU A 208 15.83 14.13 10.70
CA GLU A 208 16.90 14.09 9.70
C GLU A 208 17.55 12.70 9.65
N ASN A 209 17.78 12.10 10.82
CA ASN A 209 18.31 10.73 10.89
C ASN A 209 17.33 9.71 10.29
N VAL A 210 16.02 9.81 10.58
CA VAL A 210 15.01 8.93 9.96
C VAL A 210 14.98 9.14 8.45
N SER A 211 14.95 10.39 7.99
CA SER A 211 14.91 10.72 6.56
C SER A 211 16.10 10.12 5.82
N ALA A 212 17.32 10.27 6.35
CA ALA A 212 18.53 9.69 5.76
C ALA A 212 18.50 8.16 5.70
N VAL A 213 18.00 7.50 6.76
CA VAL A 213 17.85 6.02 6.80
C VAL A 213 16.78 5.51 5.84
N MET A 214 15.68 6.25 5.71
CA MET A 214 14.52 5.86 4.90
C MET A 214 14.65 6.22 3.42
N ARG A 215 15.48 7.21 3.07
CA ARG A 215 15.72 7.67 1.71
C ARG A 215 17.21 7.57 1.29
N PRO A 216 17.84 6.38 1.36
CA PRO A 216 19.29 6.26 1.14
C PRO A 216 19.71 6.28 -0.34
N SER A 217 18.78 6.09 -1.28
CA SER A 217 19.09 6.09 -2.72
C SER A 217 19.12 7.52 -3.25
N ALA A 218 20.32 8.03 -3.50
CA ALA A 218 20.51 9.36 -4.08
C ALA A 218 19.94 9.43 -5.50
N THR A 219 20.07 8.35 -6.27
CA THR A 219 19.52 8.24 -7.62
C THR A 219 17.99 8.34 -7.61
N PHE A 220 17.33 7.60 -6.71
CA PHE A 220 15.88 7.65 -6.60
C PHE A 220 15.40 9.02 -6.09
N ASN A 221 16.06 9.58 -5.08
CA ASN A 221 15.71 10.91 -4.56
C ASN A 221 15.82 11.98 -5.64
N GLY A 222 16.90 11.97 -6.44
CA GLY A 222 17.07 12.95 -7.52
C GLY A 222 15.92 12.92 -8.54
N ILE A 223 15.44 11.73 -8.92
CA ILE A 223 14.31 11.60 -9.84
C ILE A 223 13.00 12.12 -9.23
N ILE A 224 12.75 11.82 -7.95
CA ILE A 224 11.51 12.25 -7.27
C ILE A 224 11.52 13.76 -6.96
N ASP A 225 12.66 14.33 -6.59
CA ASP A 225 12.77 15.74 -6.23
C ASP A 225 12.70 16.68 -7.47
N GLU A 226 12.93 16.16 -8.68
CA GLU A 226 12.85 16.89 -9.96
C GLU A 226 11.45 16.82 -10.65
N MET A 227 10.51 16.06 -10.08
CA MET A 227 9.14 15.87 -10.62
C MET A 227 8.21 17.07 -10.42
#